data_AF-A0A9P9APZ3-F1
#
_entry.id   AF-A0A9P9APZ3-F1
#
_cell.length_a   1.000
_cell.length_b   1.000
_cell.length_c   1.000
_cell.angle_alpha   90.00
_cell.angle_beta   90.00
_cell.angle_gamma   90.00
#
_symmetry.space_group_name_H-M   'P 1'
#
loop_
_entity.id
_entity.type
_entity.pdbx_description
1 polymer ?
#
loop_
_entity_poly.entity_id
_entity_poly.type
_entity_poly.pdbx_seq_one_letter_code
_entity_poly.pdbx_strand_id
1 'polypeptide(L)'
;MPDLVNLVRPRLFNRYSGERSNSPVTIDWKVESVPTIILGNEEEDLPSLLSGQVSLKIGEDQVEIDSFRGSLNVHTTQKKPFKSRCANCKDQHEELQAWSFLSGETTLSKGSHSFPFSALIPDHAPASMDNPLLSVSYDFQCEVQFRSKGKPNSTPQTARFNREITIRRSLSIPDGPAHSTRSFPSAGIEVSSHIDSIVHPEAPSKASITLKGLRRSSGTDENIEMWRLWKGAWKLEEKMKTVVKPCERHEATNSDGDGDLLRTKTRLLREKSLYDGWTITDADGTAQLDFGFGIKRSSSSQPTYSNDTKSLDGTEVTHLLTVELVLIKETFPEDSPNLAVRTGGGRILRLHYRVAMVDDSITGPGCVIENLPSYHDIWPSPPSY
;
A
#
# COMPACT_ATOMS: atom_id res chain seq x y z
N MET A 1 -24.79 -13.82 30.47
CA MET A 1 -24.79 -13.64 29.01
C MET A 1 -25.84 -12.61 28.66
N PRO A 2 -25.42 -11.45 28.15
CA PRO A 2 -26.19 -10.76 27.14
C PRO A 2 -25.34 -10.30 25.94
N ASP A 3 -26.07 -10.06 24.86
CA ASP A 3 -25.69 -9.68 23.50
C ASP A 3 -24.60 -8.61 23.35
N LEU A 4 -23.63 -8.90 22.47
CA LEU A 4 -22.69 -7.95 21.87
C LEU A 4 -22.81 -8.04 20.34
N VAL A 5 -23.95 -7.63 19.80
CA VAL A 5 -24.07 -7.21 18.40
C VAL A 5 -24.14 -5.70 18.41
N ASN A 6 -22.99 -5.05 18.19
CA ASN A 6 -22.82 -3.69 17.66
C ASN A 6 -21.40 -3.21 18.01
N LEU A 7 -20.53 -3.07 17.02
CA LEU A 7 -19.54 -1.98 16.86
C LEU A 7 -18.44 -2.37 15.86
N VAL A 8 -18.76 -2.42 14.57
CA VAL A 8 -17.76 -2.10 13.53
C VAL A 8 -18.48 -1.33 12.42
N ARG A 9 -18.45 0.01 12.50
CA ARG A 9 -18.75 0.88 11.36
C ARG A 9 -17.42 1.21 10.68
N PRO A 10 -17.20 0.86 9.41
CA PRO A 10 -16.08 1.40 8.66
C PRO A 10 -16.35 2.89 8.43
N ARG A 11 -15.50 3.75 9.01
CA ARG A 11 -15.56 5.20 8.82
C ARG A 11 -14.83 5.54 7.52
N LEU A 12 -15.59 5.52 6.42
CA LEU A 12 -15.17 6.16 5.17
C LEU A 12 -15.13 7.67 5.37
N PHE A 13 -14.07 8.29 4.85
CA PHE A 13 -13.89 9.72 4.79
C PHE A 13 -15.09 10.38 4.13
N ASN A 14 -15.83 11.15 4.91
CA ASN A 14 -16.93 11.97 4.45
C ASN A 14 -16.48 13.42 4.61
N ARG A 15 -16.13 14.08 3.50
CA ARG A 15 -16.08 15.54 3.43
C ARG A 15 -16.78 16.01 2.16
N TYR A 16 -18.01 16.47 2.40
CA TYR A 16 -18.86 17.36 1.62
C TYR A 16 -19.51 16.86 0.31
N SER A 17 -20.75 16.39 0.44
CA SER A 17 -21.89 16.96 -0.29
C SER A 17 -23.03 17.22 0.71
N GLY A 18 -22.80 18.19 1.60
CA GLY A 18 -23.81 18.73 2.48
C GLY A 18 -24.53 19.89 1.80
N GLU A 19 -25.50 19.57 0.95
CA GLU A 19 -26.71 20.37 0.75
C GLU A 19 -27.77 19.40 0.24
N ARG A 20 -28.83 19.17 1.02
CA ARG A 20 -30.10 18.66 0.48
C ARG A 20 -30.67 19.78 -0.38
N SER A 21 -30.09 20.00 -1.57
CA SER A 21 -30.84 20.64 -2.63
C SER A 21 -31.96 19.65 -2.95
N ASN A 22 -33.19 20.15 -3.00
CA ASN A 22 -34.35 19.39 -3.46
C ASN A 22 -34.20 19.24 -4.99
N SER A 23 -33.12 18.61 -5.43
CA SER A 23 -32.82 18.40 -6.83
C SER A 23 -33.84 17.39 -7.37
N PRO A 24 -34.48 17.67 -8.52
CA PRO A 24 -35.42 16.73 -9.13
C PRO A 24 -34.74 15.44 -9.59
N VAL A 25 -33.40 15.45 -9.68
CA VAL A 25 -32.57 14.31 -10.06
C VAL A 25 -31.45 14.11 -9.05
N THR A 26 -31.30 12.88 -8.56
CA THR A 26 -30.18 12.47 -7.68
C THR A 26 -29.49 11.24 -8.27
N ILE A 27 -28.16 11.27 -8.33
CA ILE A 27 -27.33 10.15 -8.78
C ILE A 27 -26.76 9.44 -7.55
N ASP A 28 -26.79 8.11 -7.56
CA ASP A 28 -26.18 7.25 -6.56
C ASP A 28 -25.62 6.01 -7.25
N TRP A 29 -24.77 5.24 -6.60
CA TRP A 29 -24.15 4.06 -7.20
C TRP A 29 -24.05 2.90 -6.21
N LYS A 30 -23.90 1.69 -6.74
CA LYS A 30 -23.64 0.48 -5.97
C LYS A 30 -22.61 -0.34 -6.72
N VAL A 31 -21.45 -0.53 -6.10
CA VAL A 31 -20.41 -1.43 -6.61
C VAL A 31 -20.71 -2.84 -6.13
N GLU A 32 -20.66 -3.81 -7.03
CA GLU A 32 -20.90 -5.23 -6.73
C GLU A 32 -19.61 -5.92 -6.25
N SER A 33 -18.47 -5.48 -6.77
CA SER A 33 -17.14 -5.82 -6.24
C SER A 33 -16.85 -5.06 -4.93
N VAL A 34 -15.99 -5.63 -4.07
CA VAL A 34 -15.47 -4.91 -2.90
C VAL A 34 -14.83 -3.61 -3.43
N PRO A 35 -15.03 -2.44 -2.80
CA PRO A 35 -14.51 -1.15 -3.31
C PRO A 35 -12.97 -1.05 -3.31
N THR A 36 -12.29 -2.14 -2.98
CA THR A 36 -10.86 -2.34 -3.08
C THR A 36 -10.59 -3.37 -4.16
N ILE A 37 -10.09 -2.90 -5.30
CA ILE A 37 -9.65 -3.76 -6.39
C ILE A 37 -8.24 -4.22 -6.09
N ILE A 38 -7.95 -5.53 -6.17
CA ILE A 38 -6.61 -6.07 -5.95
C ILE A 38 -6.03 -6.50 -7.30
N LEU A 39 -5.10 -5.71 -7.83
CA LEU A 39 -4.36 -6.05 -9.04
C LEU A 39 -3.39 -7.20 -8.79
N GLY A 40 -3.21 -8.03 -9.80
CA GLY A 40 -2.15 -9.01 -9.85
C GLY A 40 -0.75 -8.39 -9.77
N ASN A 41 0.20 -9.24 -9.44
CA ASN A 41 1.61 -8.92 -9.29
C ASN A 41 2.44 -9.41 -10.49
N GLU A 42 1.91 -10.38 -11.25
CA GLU A 42 2.58 -11.03 -12.37
C GLU A 42 1.91 -10.63 -13.69
N GLU A 43 2.68 -10.62 -14.79
CA GLU A 43 2.15 -10.32 -16.14
C GLU A 43 1.09 -11.33 -16.62
N GLU A 44 0.97 -12.47 -15.92
CA GLU A 44 0.01 -13.55 -16.21
C GLU A 44 -1.30 -13.44 -15.41
N ASP A 45 -1.40 -12.50 -14.47
CA ASP A 45 -2.63 -12.31 -13.69
C ASP A 45 -3.73 -11.65 -14.54
N LEU A 46 -4.97 -12.12 -14.39
CA LEU A 46 -6.12 -11.56 -15.12
C LEU A 46 -6.40 -10.11 -14.68
N PRO A 47 -6.80 -9.22 -15.62
CA PRO A 47 -7.12 -7.84 -15.29
C PRO A 47 -8.31 -7.78 -14.34
N SER A 48 -8.21 -6.92 -13.33
CA SER A 48 -9.25 -6.82 -12.33
C SER A 48 -10.49 -6.10 -12.85
N LEU A 49 -11.66 -6.68 -12.61
CA LEU A 49 -12.95 -6.13 -13.02
C LEU A 49 -13.56 -5.25 -11.93
N LEU A 50 -13.91 -4.02 -12.30
CA LEU A 50 -14.83 -3.18 -11.54
C LEU A 50 -16.21 -3.29 -12.17
N SER A 51 -17.19 -3.78 -11.40
CA SER A 51 -18.58 -3.90 -11.83
C SER A 51 -19.54 -3.29 -10.81
N GLY A 52 -20.65 -2.73 -11.30
CA GLY A 52 -21.69 -2.18 -10.45
C GLY A 52 -22.87 -1.60 -11.22
N GLN A 53 -23.69 -0.85 -10.51
CA GLN A 53 -24.86 -0.17 -11.05
C GLN A 53 -24.89 1.29 -10.59
N VAL A 54 -25.17 2.20 -11.52
CA VAL A 54 -25.49 3.59 -11.22
C VAL A 54 -27.00 3.74 -11.20
N SER A 55 -27.54 4.33 -10.14
CA SER A 55 -28.96 4.61 -9.98
C SER A 55 -29.24 6.11 -10.12
N LEU A 56 -30.22 6.43 -10.96
CA LEU A 56 -30.75 7.77 -11.18
C LEU A 56 -32.14 7.85 -10.55
N LYS A 57 -32.27 8.62 -9.47
CA LYS A 57 -33.52 8.85 -8.74
C LYS A 57 -34.17 10.14 -9.23
N ILE A 58 -35.39 10.00 -9.77
CA ILE A 58 -36.22 11.10 -10.25
C ILE A 58 -37.30 11.40 -9.22
N GLY A 59 -37.29 12.64 -8.69
CA GLY A 59 -38.21 13.09 -7.65
C GLY A 59 -39.54 13.66 -8.17
N GLU A 60 -39.52 14.19 -9.40
CA GLU A 60 -40.69 14.76 -10.09
C GLU A 60 -41.42 13.72 -10.94
N ASP A 61 -42.65 14.01 -11.37
CA ASP A 61 -43.48 13.06 -12.13
C ASP A 61 -42.84 12.68 -13.47
N GLN A 62 -42.25 13.66 -14.17
CA GLN A 62 -41.48 13.47 -15.40
C GLN A 62 -40.34 14.48 -15.52
N VAL A 63 -39.16 13.99 -15.88
CA VAL A 63 -37.97 14.80 -16.18
C VAL A 63 -37.43 14.39 -17.54
N GLU A 64 -37.07 15.36 -18.38
CA GLU A 64 -36.40 15.12 -19.65
C GLU A 64 -34.89 15.07 -19.39
N ILE A 65 -34.25 13.95 -19.74
CA ILE A 65 -32.81 13.74 -19.63
C ILE A 65 -32.20 13.93 -21.01
N ASP A 66 -31.32 14.92 -21.14
CA ASP A 66 -30.63 15.23 -22.39
C ASP A 66 -29.43 14.28 -22.59
N SER A 67 -28.68 14.03 -21.51
CA SER A 67 -27.59 13.07 -21.51
C SER A 67 -27.32 12.53 -20.11
N PHE A 68 -26.89 11.27 -20.04
CA PHE A 68 -26.37 10.68 -18.81
C PHE A 68 -25.09 9.91 -19.11
N ARG A 69 -23.98 10.40 -18.58
CA ARG A 69 -22.64 9.89 -18.86
C ARG A 69 -21.89 9.59 -17.57
N GLY A 70 -20.98 8.63 -17.63
CA GLY A 70 -20.03 8.34 -16.57
C GLY A 70 -18.61 8.18 -17.10
N SER A 71 -17.62 8.39 -16.25
CA SER A 71 -16.23 8.07 -16.55
C SER A 71 -15.49 7.60 -15.31
N LEU A 72 -14.53 6.70 -15.52
CA LEU A 72 -13.56 6.27 -14.54
C LEU A 72 -12.21 6.88 -14.93
N ASN A 73 -11.63 7.65 -14.01
CA ASN A 73 -10.40 8.39 -14.27
C ASN A 73 -9.33 8.04 -13.24
N VAL A 74 -8.07 8.01 -13.67
CA VAL A 74 -6.89 8.02 -12.79
C VAL A 74 -6.38 9.44 -12.71
N HIS A 75 -6.19 9.94 -11.50
CA HIS A 75 -5.53 11.21 -11.25
C HIS A 75 -4.18 10.96 -10.57
N THR A 76 -3.11 11.24 -11.30
CA THR A 76 -1.74 11.19 -10.78
C THR A 76 -1.22 12.60 -10.53
N THR A 77 -0.89 12.90 -9.27
CA THR A 77 -0.23 14.14 -8.87
C THR A 77 1.23 13.90 -8.53
N GLN A 78 2.14 14.34 -9.40
CA GLN A 78 3.58 14.34 -9.19
C GLN A 78 3.98 15.49 -8.25
N LYS A 79 4.35 15.19 -7.01
CA LYS A 79 4.80 16.21 -6.03
C LYS A 79 6.18 16.78 -6.39
N LYS A 80 6.93 16.05 -7.22
CA LYS A 80 8.19 16.50 -7.84
C LYS A 80 8.11 16.32 -9.37
N PRO A 81 7.42 17.22 -10.09
CA PRO A 81 7.17 17.09 -11.51
C PRO A 81 8.45 17.17 -12.35
N PHE A 82 8.38 16.74 -13.62
CA PHE A 82 9.49 16.75 -14.57
C PHE A 82 10.07 18.17 -14.75
N LYS A 83 9.22 19.16 -15.06
CA LYS A 83 9.55 20.59 -14.98
C LYS A 83 8.85 21.23 -13.78
N SER A 84 9.64 21.90 -12.96
CA SER A 84 9.12 22.70 -11.84
C SER A 84 8.16 23.78 -12.36
N ARG A 85 7.00 23.94 -11.70
CA ARG A 85 5.92 24.91 -12.03
C ARG A 85 5.09 24.63 -13.29
N CYS A 86 5.23 23.47 -13.92
CA CYS A 86 4.31 23.06 -14.98
C CYS A 86 3.11 22.32 -14.38
N ALA A 87 1.88 22.81 -14.63
CA ALA A 87 0.65 22.15 -14.19
C ALA A 87 0.49 20.76 -14.83
N ASN A 88 0.70 20.62 -16.14
CA ASN A 88 0.53 19.34 -16.84
C ASN A 88 1.60 18.29 -16.49
N CYS A 89 2.77 18.69 -15.98
CA CYS A 89 3.74 17.75 -15.43
C CYS A 89 3.43 17.37 -13.97
N LYS A 90 2.63 18.19 -13.28
CA LYS A 90 2.26 17.99 -11.89
C LYS A 90 1.00 17.16 -11.79
N ASP A 91 -0.04 17.53 -12.52
CA ASP A 91 -1.36 16.92 -12.47
C ASP A 91 -1.64 16.25 -13.82
N GLN A 92 -1.74 14.93 -13.80
CA GLN A 92 -1.98 14.07 -14.96
C GLN A 92 -3.30 13.34 -14.75
N HIS A 93 -4.18 13.42 -15.75
CA HIS A 93 -5.48 12.76 -15.75
C HIS A 93 -5.54 11.79 -16.92
N GLU A 94 -5.95 10.57 -16.64
CA GLU A 94 -6.11 9.51 -17.63
C GLU A 94 -7.53 8.94 -17.50
N GLU A 95 -8.30 8.95 -18.59
CA GLU A 95 -9.61 8.32 -18.63
C GLU A 95 -9.43 6.83 -18.95
N LEU A 96 -9.77 5.96 -18.00
CA LEU A 96 -9.69 4.52 -18.19
C LEU A 96 -10.87 3.97 -18.98
N GLN A 97 -12.07 4.47 -18.68
CA GLN A 97 -13.31 4.02 -19.29
C GLN A 97 -14.36 5.14 -19.22
N ALA A 98 -15.10 5.31 -20.32
CA ALA A 98 -16.28 6.16 -20.39
C ALA A 98 -17.53 5.33 -20.70
N TRP A 99 -18.68 5.79 -20.18
CA TRP A 99 -19.99 5.22 -20.44
C TRP A 99 -20.97 6.31 -20.86
N SER A 100 -21.82 6.00 -21.83
CA SER A 100 -22.98 6.82 -22.19
C SER A 100 -24.25 6.04 -21.89
N PHE A 101 -24.72 6.17 -20.65
CA PHE A 101 -25.90 5.45 -20.15
C PHE A 101 -27.17 5.84 -20.90
N LEU A 102 -27.29 7.14 -21.22
CA LEU A 102 -28.35 7.67 -22.08
C LEU A 102 -27.74 8.63 -23.10
N SER A 103 -27.87 8.25 -24.37
CA SER A 103 -27.36 8.98 -25.54
C SER A 103 -28.53 9.58 -26.32
N GLY A 104 -29.23 10.57 -25.73
CA GLY A 104 -30.34 11.27 -26.39
C GLY A 104 -31.46 11.66 -25.42
N GLU A 105 -32.30 12.60 -25.88
CA GLU A 105 -33.44 13.12 -25.10
C GLU A 105 -34.39 11.99 -24.71
N THR A 106 -34.43 11.68 -23.42
CA THR A 106 -35.23 10.59 -22.85
C THR A 106 -36.07 11.13 -21.69
N THR A 107 -37.39 10.97 -21.74
CA THR A 107 -38.24 11.31 -20.60
C THR A 107 -38.25 10.15 -19.60
N LEU A 108 -37.82 10.41 -18.36
CA LEU A 108 -37.90 9.45 -17.26
C LEU A 108 -39.02 9.84 -16.30
N SER A 109 -39.78 8.84 -15.86
CA SER A 109 -40.81 8.99 -14.84
C SER A 109 -40.21 9.00 -13.43
N LYS A 110 -40.99 9.49 -12.47
CA LYS A 110 -40.68 9.38 -11.04
C LYS A 110 -40.31 7.95 -10.66
N GLY A 111 -39.17 7.79 -9.98
CA GLY A 111 -38.68 6.48 -9.58
C GLY A 111 -37.16 6.39 -9.59
N SER A 112 -36.65 5.17 -9.41
CA SER A 112 -35.23 4.87 -9.46
C SER A 112 -34.94 4.05 -10.71
N HIS A 113 -34.07 4.56 -11.58
CA HIS A 113 -33.64 3.93 -12.82
C HIS A 113 -32.21 3.43 -12.64
N SER A 114 -31.91 2.18 -12.99
CA SER A 114 -30.59 1.57 -12.78
C SER A 114 -29.89 1.33 -14.11
N PHE A 115 -28.59 1.61 -14.15
CA PHE A 115 -27.74 1.47 -15.32
C PHE A 115 -26.48 0.70 -14.93
N PRO A 116 -26.23 -0.49 -15.51
CA PRO A 116 -25.04 -1.25 -15.19
C PRO A 116 -23.79 -0.57 -15.77
N PHE A 117 -22.66 -0.73 -15.08
CA PHE A 117 -21.35 -0.35 -15.57
C PHE A 117 -20.33 -1.44 -15.27
N SER A 118 -19.35 -1.56 -16.14
CA SER A 118 -18.17 -2.38 -15.92
C SER A 118 -16.94 -1.75 -16.58
N ALA A 119 -15.79 -1.88 -15.92
CA ALA A 119 -14.49 -1.46 -16.42
C ALA A 119 -13.43 -2.49 -16.02
N LEU A 120 -12.52 -2.78 -16.95
CA LEU A 120 -11.28 -3.49 -16.62
C LEU A 120 -10.26 -2.45 -16.15
N ILE A 121 -9.65 -2.68 -15.00
CA ILE A 121 -8.52 -1.88 -14.55
C ILE A 121 -7.27 -2.42 -15.23
N PRO A 122 -6.52 -1.59 -15.97
CA PRO A 122 -5.30 -2.05 -16.63
C PRO A 122 -4.25 -2.52 -15.63
N ASP A 123 -3.51 -3.57 -15.95
CA ASP A 123 -2.48 -4.12 -15.05
C ASP A 123 -1.32 -3.13 -14.83
N HIS A 124 -1.06 -2.25 -15.78
CA HIS A 124 -0.05 -1.20 -15.64
C HIS A 124 -0.50 -0.03 -14.75
N ALA A 125 -1.76 0.00 -14.32
CA ALA A 125 -2.29 1.09 -13.50
C ALA A 125 -1.71 1.02 -12.07
N PRO A 126 -1.20 2.14 -11.51
CA PRO A 126 -0.59 2.15 -10.18
C PRO A 126 -1.64 1.97 -9.07
N ALA A 127 -1.26 1.40 -7.92
CA ALA A 127 -2.17 1.41 -6.77
C ALA A 127 -2.46 2.83 -6.27
N SER A 128 -3.63 3.02 -5.67
CA SER A 128 -3.96 4.24 -4.93
C SER A 128 -2.95 4.45 -3.81
N MET A 129 -2.32 5.62 -3.78
CA MET A 129 -1.34 5.96 -2.76
C MET A 129 -1.21 7.48 -2.60
N ASP A 130 -0.85 7.92 -1.40
CA ASP A 130 -0.46 9.31 -1.14
C ASP A 130 0.89 9.29 -0.40
N ASN A 131 1.97 9.52 -1.15
CA ASN A 131 3.34 9.49 -0.61
C ASN A 131 4.06 10.81 -0.93
N PRO A 132 5.26 11.08 -0.38
CA PRO A 132 5.91 12.38 -0.61
C PRO A 132 6.47 12.62 -2.03
N LEU A 133 6.43 11.63 -2.93
CA LEU A 133 6.84 11.76 -4.33
C LEU A 133 5.64 11.91 -5.27
N LEU A 134 4.57 11.14 -5.05
CA LEU A 134 3.38 11.12 -5.88
C LEU A 134 2.10 10.87 -5.06
N SER A 135 0.96 11.23 -5.64
CA SER A 135 -0.38 10.83 -5.21
C SER A 135 -1.12 10.24 -6.39
N VAL A 136 -1.78 9.10 -6.20
CA VAL A 136 -2.62 8.43 -7.21
C VAL A 136 -4.00 8.20 -6.59
N SER A 137 -5.03 8.75 -7.22
CA SER A 137 -6.44 8.51 -6.89
C SER A 137 -7.21 8.05 -8.12
N TYR A 138 -8.30 7.32 -7.89
CA TYR A 138 -9.22 6.88 -8.94
C TYR A 138 -10.58 7.45 -8.65
N ASP A 139 -11.20 8.07 -9.65
CA ASP A 139 -12.44 8.82 -9.48
C ASP A 139 -13.49 8.32 -10.48
N PHE A 140 -14.60 7.81 -9.94
CA PHE A 140 -15.80 7.51 -10.71
C PHE A 140 -16.70 8.74 -10.73
N GLN A 141 -16.86 9.32 -11.90
CA GLN A 141 -17.64 10.52 -12.13
C GLN A 141 -18.87 10.21 -12.97
N CYS A 142 -19.98 10.84 -12.65
CA CYS A 142 -21.19 10.83 -13.45
C CYS A 142 -21.75 12.23 -13.60
N GLU A 143 -22.21 12.54 -14.80
CA GLU A 143 -22.88 13.79 -15.13
C GLU A 143 -24.20 13.47 -15.83
N VAL A 144 -25.29 14.07 -15.32
CA VAL A 144 -26.61 14.04 -15.96
C VAL A 144 -27.04 15.46 -16.29
N GLN A 145 -27.44 15.66 -17.54
CA GLN A 145 -28.04 16.90 -18.01
C GLN A 145 -29.54 16.68 -18.18
N PHE A 146 -30.35 17.55 -17.57
CA PHE A 146 -31.80 17.35 -17.51
C PHE A 146 -32.58 18.67 -17.54
N ARG A 147 -33.85 18.57 -17.95
CA ARG A 147 -34.83 19.65 -18.00
C ARG A 147 -36.12 19.21 -17.29
N SER A 148 -36.61 20.05 -16.37
CA SER A 148 -37.90 19.79 -15.71
C SER A 148 -39.04 20.24 -16.63
N LYS A 149 -40.03 19.36 -16.85
CA LYS A 149 -41.21 19.66 -17.69
C LYS A 149 -42.05 20.83 -17.15
N GLY A 150 -41.92 21.17 -15.87
CA GLY A 150 -42.58 22.35 -15.28
C GLY A 150 -42.02 23.69 -15.78
N LYS A 151 -40.88 23.69 -16.50
CA LYS A 151 -40.21 24.89 -17.04
C LYS A 151 -39.62 24.61 -18.44
N PRO A 152 -40.45 24.51 -19.50
CA PRO A 152 -40.02 24.10 -20.84
C PRO A 152 -39.01 25.05 -21.53
N ASN A 153 -38.89 26.31 -21.09
CA ASN A 153 -37.89 27.27 -21.57
C ASN A 153 -36.66 27.41 -20.63
N SER A 154 -36.46 26.49 -19.69
CA SER A 154 -35.31 26.56 -18.78
C SER A 154 -34.03 26.01 -19.42
N THR A 155 -32.90 26.64 -19.08
CA THR A 155 -31.57 26.13 -19.42
C THR A 155 -31.39 24.73 -18.84
N PRO A 156 -30.76 23.79 -19.58
CA PRO A 156 -30.45 22.46 -19.07
C PRO A 156 -29.72 22.56 -17.72
N GLN A 157 -30.19 21.79 -16.75
CA GLN A 157 -29.57 21.67 -15.44
C GLN A 157 -28.62 20.49 -15.43
N THR A 158 -27.54 20.59 -14.67
CA THR A 158 -26.53 19.54 -14.55
C THR A 158 -26.47 19.05 -13.11
N ALA A 159 -26.66 17.76 -12.90
CA ALA A 159 -26.31 17.11 -11.64
C ALA A 159 -25.05 16.27 -11.84
N ARG A 160 -24.15 16.33 -10.85
CA ARG A 160 -22.86 15.63 -10.87
C ARG A 160 -22.72 14.74 -9.65
N PHE A 161 -22.04 13.63 -9.85
CA PHE A 161 -21.67 12.69 -8.82
C PHE A 161 -20.21 12.32 -9.00
N ASN A 162 -19.46 12.29 -7.90
CA ASN A 162 -18.08 11.83 -7.89
C ASN A 162 -17.84 10.95 -6.66
N ARG A 163 -17.16 9.83 -6.85
CA ARG A 163 -16.71 8.93 -5.79
C ARG A 163 -15.31 8.43 -6.07
N GLU A 164 -14.48 8.49 -5.04
CA GLU A 164 -13.14 7.93 -5.06
C GLU A 164 -13.20 6.39 -4.91
N ILE A 165 -12.37 5.70 -5.68
CA ILE A 165 -12.15 4.26 -5.65
C ILE A 165 -10.75 3.99 -5.15
N THR A 166 -10.61 3.03 -4.23
CA THR A 166 -9.30 2.59 -3.75
C THR A 166 -8.87 1.37 -4.56
N ILE A 167 -7.77 1.51 -5.31
CA ILE A 167 -7.13 0.40 -6.02
C ILE A 167 -5.88 -0.03 -5.24
N ARG A 168 -5.70 -1.33 -5.06
CA ARG A 168 -4.55 -1.93 -4.39
C ARG A 168 -3.92 -2.98 -5.31
N ARG A 169 -2.69 -3.38 -5.00
CA ARG A 169 -2.05 -4.53 -5.65
C ARG A 169 -1.90 -5.64 -4.63
N SER A 170 -2.11 -6.87 -5.08
CA SER A 170 -1.70 -8.06 -4.34
C SER A 170 -0.20 -8.01 -4.19
N LEU A 171 0.31 -8.46 -3.06
CA LEU A 171 1.74 -8.66 -2.89
C LEU A 171 2.00 -10.13 -2.64
N SER A 172 2.91 -10.70 -3.43
CA SER A 172 3.49 -12.01 -3.19
C SER A 172 4.44 -11.90 -1.99
N ILE A 173 3.86 -11.88 -0.79
CA ILE A 173 4.62 -11.88 0.46
C ILE A 173 4.85 -13.34 0.84
N PRO A 174 6.09 -13.77 1.16
CA PRO A 174 6.32 -15.12 1.66
C PRO A 174 5.46 -15.39 2.90
N ASP A 175 4.67 -16.45 2.85
CA ASP A 175 3.84 -16.87 3.97
C ASP A 175 4.75 -17.27 5.15
N GLY A 176 4.74 -16.43 6.19
CA GLY A 176 5.37 -16.73 7.46
C GLY A 176 6.58 -15.86 7.83
N PRO A 177 7.07 -16.03 9.06
CA PRO A 177 8.22 -15.30 9.57
C PRO A 177 9.48 -15.66 8.80
N ALA A 178 10.20 -14.64 8.33
CA ALA A 178 11.48 -14.79 7.69
C ALA A 178 12.50 -15.32 8.70
N HIS A 179 13.08 -16.48 8.39
CA HIS A 179 14.25 -17.01 9.09
C HIS A 179 15.52 -16.65 8.31
N SER A 180 16.48 -16.03 8.98
CA SER A 180 17.74 -15.62 8.36
C SER A 180 18.91 -15.89 9.29
N THR A 181 19.95 -16.50 8.75
CA THR A 181 21.23 -16.69 9.44
C THR A 181 22.32 -15.95 8.68
N ARG A 182 23.04 -15.06 9.37
CA ARG A 182 24.16 -14.30 8.82
C ARG A 182 25.40 -14.51 9.68
N SER A 183 26.49 -14.92 9.04
CA SER A 183 27.81 -14.99 9.66
C SER A 183 28.59 -13.69 9.45
N PHE A 184 29.34 -13.30 10.47
CA PHE A 184 30.30 -12.19 10.45
C PHE A 184 31.70 -12.74 10.72
N PRO A 185 32.41 -13.24 9.68
CA PRO A 185 33.66 -13.98 9.85
C PRO A 185 34.76 -13.18 10.55
N SER A 186 34.82 -11.87 10.31
CA SER A 186 35.80 -10.96 10.94
C SER A 186 35.62 -10.81 12.44
N ALA A 187 34.42 -11.08 12.97
CA ALA A 187 34.12 -11.09 14.40
C ALA A 187 34.00 -12.51 14.97
N GLY A 188 33.85 -13.53 14.12
CA GLY A 188 33.54 -14.90 14.54
C GLY A 188 32.12 -15.08 15.06
N ILE A 189 31.20 -14.17 14.71
CA ILE A 189 29.84 -14.13 15.24
C ILE A 189 28.86 -14.63 14.20
N GLU A 190 27.92 -15.46 14.62
CA GLU A 190 26.77 -15.88 13.82
C GLU A 190 25.50 -15.29 14.41
N VAL A 191 24.65 -14.73 13.55
CA VAL A 191 23.37 -14.13 13.93
C VAL A 191 22.25 -14.90 13.26
N SER A 192 21.39 -15.53 14.06
CA SER A 192 20.13 -16.13 13.61
C SER A 192 18.99 -15.19 13.96
N SER A 193 18.02 -15.05 13.06
CA SER A 193 16.90 -14.13 13.25
C SER A 193 15.60 -14.73 12.75
N HIS A 194 14.53 -14.47 13.47
CA HIS A 194 13.17 -14.88 13.16
C HIS A 194 12.26 -13.66 13.24
N ILE A 195 11.71 -13.22 12.10
CA ILE A 195 11.07 -11.91 11.98
C ILE A 195 9.76 -12.03 11.21
N ASP A 196 8.70 -11.44 11.74
CA ASP A 196 7.44 -11.32 11.01
C ASP A 196 7.64 -10.53 9.71
N SER A 197 7.44 -11.18 8.56
CA SER A 197 7.61 -10.58 7.23
C SER A 197 6.52 -9.55 6.90
N ILE A 198 5.37 -9.64 7.58
CA ILE A 198 4.21 -8.78 7.41
C ILE A 198 4.08 -7.86 8.64
N VAL A 199 3.97 -6.56 8.38
CA VAL A 199 3.82 -5.54 9.39
C VAL A 199 2.42 -4.96 9.33
N HIS A 200 1.65 -5.23 10.38
CA HIS A 200 0.33 -4.67 10.56
C HIS A 200 0.42 -3.33 11.30
N PRO A 201 -0.21 -2.26 10.79
CA PRO A 201 -0.30 -0.97 11.46
C PRO A 201 -0.97 -1.03 12.84
N GLU A 202 -1.88 -1.99 13.03
CA GLU A 202 -2.72 -2.09 14.22
C GLU A 202 -2.02 -2.75 15.41
N ALA A 203 -1.07 -3.67 15.14
CA ALA A 203 -0.38 -4.44 16.16
C ALA A 203 1.13 -4.49 15.89
N PRO A 204 1.97 -4.43 16.94
CA PRO A 204 3.41 -4.58 16.76
C PRO A 204 3.77 -5.99 16.27
N SER A 205 4.52 -6.05 15.18
CA SER A 205 5.20 -7.26 14.69
C SER A 205 6.32 -7.67 15.63
N LYS A 206 6.67 -8.96 15.62
CA LYS A 206 7.67 -9.56 16.49
C LYS A 206 8.93 -9.94 15.72
N ALA A 207 10.06 -9.77 16.38
CA ALA A 207 11.37 -10.20 15.91
C ALA A 207 12.15 -10.83 17.05
N SER A 208 12.84 -11.92 16.76
CA SER A 208 13.73 -12.64 17.65
C SER A 208 15.12 -12.70 17.01
N ILE A 209 16.16 -12.37 17.79
CA ILE A 209 17.56 -12.42 17.34
C ILE A 209 18.36 -13.23 18.32
N THR A 210 19.17 -14.14 17.80
CA THR A 210 20.11 -14.98 18.55
C THR A 210 21.51 -14.80 18.00
N LEU A 211 22.44 -14.41 18.87
CA LEU A 211 23.86 -14.26 18.61
C LEU A 211 24.59 -15.49 19.15
N LYS A 212 25.50 -16.05 18.36
CA LYS A 212 26.43 -17.13 18.74
C LYS A 212 27.86 -16.72 18.43
N GLY A 213 28.82 -17.33 19.14
CA GLY A 213 30.24 -17.04 18.95
C GLY A 213 30.71 -15.76 19.63
N LEU A 214 30.00 -15.32 20.68
CA LEU A 214 30.40 -14.14 21.46
C LEU A 214 31.63 -14.42 22.33
N ARG A 215 31.85 -15.68 22.74
CA ARG A 215 33.02 -16.10 23.52
C ARG A 215 34.05 -16.75 22.60
N ARG A 216 35.30 -16.34 22.73
CA ARG A 216 36.44 -16.94 22.03
C ARG A 216 37.54 -17.25 23.04
N SER A 217 37.94 -18.52 23.10
CA SER A 217 39.16 -18.89 23.83
C SER A 217 40.37 -18.59 22.96
N SER A 218 41.31 -17.82 23.50
CA SER A 218 42.64 -17.73 22.92
C SER A 218 43.37 -19.01 23.32
N GLY A 219 43.63 -19.93 22.39
CA GLY A 219 44.25 -21.23 22.70
C GLY A 219 45.71 -21.17 23.21
N THR A 220 46.19 -20.01 23.66
CA THR A 220 47.59 -19.76 24.01
C THR A 220 47.78 -18.90 25.27
N ASP A 221 46.75 -18.18 25.72
CA ASP A 221 46.75 -17.34 26.93
C ASP A 221 45.56 -17.74 27.81
N GLU A 222 45.71 -17.71 29.15
CA GLU A 222 44.65 -17.90 30.16
C GLU A 222 43.54 -16.81 30.10
N ASN A 223 43.52 -15.99 29.05
CA ASN A 223 42.59 -14.91 28.84
C ASN A 223 41.50 -15.33 27.84
N ILE A 224 40.25 -15.16 28.26
CA ILE A 224 39.08 -15.33 27.42
C ILE A 224 38.74 -13.99 26.79
N GLU A 225 38.55 -13.99 25.47
CA GLU A 225 38.02 -12.84 24.75
C GLU A 225 36.50 -12.99 24.60
N MET A 226 35.75 -11.93 24.87
CA MET A 226 34.30 -11.94 24.75
C MET A 226 33.79 -10.66 24.08
N TRP A 227 32.85 -10.82 23.16
CA TRP A 227 32.04 -9.74 22.63
C TRP A 227 30.86 -9.48 23.56
N ARG A 228 30.87 -8.33 24.23
CA ARG A 228 29.72 -7.85 24.99
C ARG A 228 28.84 -6.97 24.13
N LEU A 229 27.54 -7.25 24.14
CA LEU A 229 26.58 -6.38 23.51
C LEU A 229 26.40 -5.10 24.33
N TRP A 230 26.60 -3.97 23.68
CA TRP A 230 26.51 -2.64 24.29
C TRP A 230 25.17 -1.96 24.00
N LYS A 231 24.72 -2.03 22.75
CA LYS A 231 23.51 -1.35 22.29
C LYS A 231 22.92 -2.08 21.09
N GLY A 232 21.62 -2.35 21.12
CA GLY A 232 20.85 -2.64 19.92
C GLY A 232 20.01 -1.43 19.49
N ALA A 233 19.64 -1.38 18.23
CA ALA A 233 18.61 -0.50 17.72
C ALA A 233 17.97 -1.11 16.47
N TRP A 234 16.71 -0.80 16.23
CA TRP A 234 16.06 -1.08 14.96
C TRP A 234 15.53 0.20 14.32
N LYS A 235 15.53 0.24 12.99
CA LYS A 235 14.90 1.27 12.17
C LYS A 235 14.03 0.61 11.10
N LEU A 236 12.82 1.14 10.94
CA LEU A 236 11.89 0.76 9.88
C LEU A 236 11.85 1.90 8.87
N GLU A 237 12.32 1.62 7.66
CA GLU A 237 12.45 2.59 6.58
C GLU A 237 11.51 2.22 5.44
N GLU A 238 10.96 3.23 4.78
CA GLU A 238 10.17 3.12 3.57
C GLU A 238 10.93 3.79 2.45
N LYS A 239 11.14 3.08 1.35
CA LYS A 239 11.79 3.57 0.16
C LYS A 239 10.78 3.62 -0.97
N MET A 240 10.56 4.81 -1.51
CA MET A 240 9.71 5.05 -2.67
C MET A 240 10.57 5.39 -3.87
N LYS A 241 10.19 4.82 -5.01
CA LYS A 241 10.78 5.05 -6.31
C LYS A 241 9.63 5.35 -7.28
N THR A 242 9.81 6.31 -8.18
CA THR A 242 8.84 6.60 -9.24
C THR A 242 9.55 7.18 -10.45
N VAL A 243 8.98 6.93 -11.61
CA VAL A 243 9.45 7.46 -12.89
C VAL A 243 8.54 8.61 -13.28
N VAL A 244 9.12 9.80 -13.48
CA VAL A 244 8.37 11.00 -13.82
C VAL A 244 8.52 11.25 -15.31
N LYS A 245 7.40 11.14 -16.03
CA LYS A 245 7.33 11.39 -17.47
C LYS A 245 7.15 12.89 -17.78
N PRO A 246 7.76 13.41 -18.85
CA PRO A 246 7.46 14.76 -19.33
C PRO A 246 6.00 14.83 -19.82
N CYS A 247 5.41 16.04 -19.82
CA CYS A 247 4.15 16.25 -20.56
C CYS A 247 4.46 16.49 -22.04
N GLU A 248 3.48 16.33 -22.94
CA GLU A 248 3.64 16.47 -24.40
C GLU A 248 4.46 17.71 -24.81
N ARG A 249 4.20 18.86 -24.16
CA ARG A 249 4.93 20.11 -24.41
C ARG A 249 6.42 20.02 -24.09
N HIS A 250 6.77 19.36 -22.99
CA HIS A 250 8.16 19.22 -22.55
C HIS A 250 8.84 18.01 -23.18
N GLU A 251 8.09 17.00 -23.58
CA GLU A 251 8.58 15.88 -24.38
C GLU A 251 9.08 16.38 -25.74
N ALA A 252 8.30 17.22 -26.44
CA ALA A 252 8.71 17.83 -27.70
C ALA A 252 9.93 18.76 -27.60
N THR A 253 10.22 19.29 -26.40
CA THR A 253 11.38 20.17 -26.16
C THR A 253 12.61 19.39 -25.70
N ASN A 254 12.45 18.12 -25.28
CA ASN A 254 13.54 17.26 -24.86
C ASN A 254 14.23 16.62 -26.08
N SER A 255 14.90 17.45 -26.90
CA SER A 255 15.73 16.96 -28.02
C SER A 255 17.07 16.35 -27.58
N ASP A 256 17.44 16.48 -26.30
CA ASP A 256 18.76 16.09 -25.75
C ASP A 256 18.78 14.74 -25.01
N GLY A 257 17.78 13.88 -25.19
CA GLY A 257 17.85 12.47 -24.76
C GLY A 257 17.73 12.20 -23.25
N ASP A 258 17.47 13.22 -22.42
CA ASP A 258 17.12 13.02 -21.02
C ASP A 258 15.62 12.65 -20.94
N GLY A 259 15.36 11.36 -21.06
CA GLY A 259 14.03 10.76 -21.02
C GLY A 259 13.41 10.77 -19.62
N ASP A 260 12.59 9.75 -19.36
CA ASP A 260 11.97 9.44 -18.09
C ASP A 260 12.87 9.69 -16.87
N LEU A 261 12.43 10.56 -15.95
CA LEU A 261 13.25 10.98 -14.82
C LEU A 261 12.97 10.15 -13.57
N LEU A 262 13.98 9.40 -13.12
CA LEU A 262 13.86 8.60 -11.91
C LEU A 262 13.92 9.45 -10.64
N ARG A 263 12.90 9.33 -9.78
CA ARG A 263 12.87 9.92 -8.44
C ARG A 263 12.90 8.82 -7.39
N THR A 264 13.69 9.04 -6.34
CA THR A 264 13.77 8.13 -5.19
C THR A 264 13.75 8.95 -3.91
N LYS A 265 13.07 8.42 -2.89
CA LYS A 265 13.05 9.00 -1.54
C LYS A 265 13.00 7.88 -0.52
N THR A 266 13.73 8.04 0.57
CA THR A 266 13.65 7.17 1.73
C THR A 266 13.09 7.97 2.90
N ARG A 267 12.13 7.40 3.63
CA ARG A 267 11.49 7.95 4.82
C ARG A 267 11.70 6.99 5.98
N LEU A 268 12.16 7.50 7.11
CA LEU A 268 12.15 6.74 8.36
C LEU A 268 10.72 6.73 8.91
N LEU A 269 10.14 5.54 9.06
CA LEU A 269 8.81 5.39 9.68
C LEU A 269 8.91 5.36 11.20
N ARG A 270 9.88 4.60 11.72
CA ARG A 270 10.14 4.53 13.16
C ARG A 270 11.52 3.96 13.46
N GLU A 271 12.04 4.29 14.62
CA GLU A 271 13.21 3.68 15.21
C GLU A 271 13.00 3.44 16.71
N LYS A 272 13.73 2.48 17.28
CA LYS A 272 13.78 2.25 18.73
C LYS A 272 15.12 1.64 19.13
N SER A 273 15.69 2.13 20.24
CA SER A 273 16.87 1.52 20.86
C SER A 273 16.48 0.33 21.74
N LEU A 274 17.33 -0.69 21.76
CA LEU A 274 17.20 -1.96 22.48
C LEU A 274 18.37 -2.08 23.47
N TYR A 275 18.21 -1.48 24.66
CA TYR A 275 19.23 -1.53 25.72
C TYR A 275 19.04 -2.75 26.64
N ASP A 276 17.79 -3.08 26.95
CA ASP A 276 17.43 -4.13 27.91
C ASP A 276 16.69 -5.31 27.24
N GLY A 277 16.52 -6.41 27.97
CA GLY A 277 15.78 -7.61 27.52
C GLY A 277 16.65 -8.70 26.89
N TRP A 278 17.96 -8.52 26.90
CA TRP A 278 18.91 -9.53 26.41
C TRP A 278 19.09 -10.65 27.43
N THR A 279 18.82 -11.88 27.00
CA THR A 279 19.19 -13.09 27.74
C THR A 279 20.58 -13.50 27.27
N ILE A 280 21.60 -13.26 28.10
CA ILE A 280 23.00 -13.54 27.79
C ILE A 280 23.45 -14.76 28.58
N THR A 281 24.06 -15.73 27.89
CA THR A 281 24.67 -16.91 28.50
C THR A 281 26.17 -16.87 28.24
N ASP A 282 26.91 -16.32 29.20
CA ASP A 282 28.38 -16.13 29.09
C ASP A 282 29.14 -17.45 28.90
N ALA A 283 28.65 -18.55 29.51
CA ALA A 283 29.26 -19.87 29.39
C ALA A 283 29.29 -20.35 27.92
N ASP A 284 28.17 -20.21 27.23
CA ASP A 284 27.96 -20.65 25.85
C ASP A 284 28.35 -19.57 24.82
N GLY A 285 28.63 -18.34 25.27
CA GLY A 285 28.90 -17.20 24.38
C GLY A 285 27.72 -16.88 23.48
N THR A 286 26.50 -16.92 24.03
CA THR A 286 25.26 -16.66 23.30
C THR A 286 24.49 -15.49 23.91
N ALA A 287 23.74 -14.77 23.06
CA ALA A 287 22.81 -13.75 23.51
C ALA A 287 21.54 -13.77 22.67
N GLN A 288 20.38 -13.65 23.31
CA GLN A 288 19.08 -13.66 22.64
C GLN A 288 18.24 -12.45 23.06
N LEU A 289 17.46 -11.92 22.12
CA LEU A 289 16.48 -10.88 22.37
C LEU A 289 15.22 -11.08 21.52
N ASP A 290 14.07 -10.98 22.16
CA ASP A 290 12.77 -10.84 21.51
C ASP A 290 12.30 -9.39 21.65
N PHE A 291 11.88 -8.77 20.54
CA PHE A 291 11.40 -7.39 20.54
C PHE A 291 10.25 -7.17 19.56
N GLY A 292 9.40 -6.21 19.90
CA GLY A 292 8.36 -5.70 19.01
C GLY A 292 8.84 -4.55 18.14
N PHE A 293 8.46 -4.56 16.87
CA PHE A 293 8.65 -3.46 15.91
C PHE A 293 7.33 -3.16 15.19
N GLY A 294 7.30 -2.07 14.42
CA GLY A 294 6.09 -1.60 13.74
C GLY A 294 5.90 -0.10 13.91
N ILE A 295 4.84 0.46 13.35
CA ILE A 295 4.61 1.91 13.33
C ILE A 295 3.81 2.40 14.55
N LYS A 296 3.86 3.70 14.85
CA LYS A 296 3.01 4.30 15.88
C LYS A 296 1.71 4.77 15.21
N ARG A 297 0.55 4.46 15.79
CA ARG A 297 -0.72 5.06 15.37
C ARG A 297 -0.60 6.58 15.51
N SER A 298 -0.72 7.29 14.39
CA SER A 298 -0.99 8.72 14.42
C SER A 298 -2.45 8.92 14.81
N SER A 299 -2.75 9.93 15.63
CA SER A 299 -4.13 10.39 15.87
C SER A 299 -4.71 11.14 14.66
N SER A 300 -3.87 11.47 13.67
CA SER A 300 -4.31 12.04 12.40
C SER A 300 -4.98 10.99 11.52
N SER A 301 -5.96 11.41 10.74
CA SER A 301 -6.75 10.53 9.88
C SER A 301 -5.94 9.89 8.73
N GLN A 302 -4.80 10.46 8.34
CA GLN A 302 -3.99 9.92 7.23
C GLN A 302 -2.91 8.95 7.71
N PRO A 303 -2.73 7.81 7.03
CA PRO A 303 -1.66 6.87 7.32
C PRO A 303 -0.30 7.52 7.04
N THR A 304 0.65 7.33 7.95
CA THR A 304 2.02 7.86 7.82
C THR A 304 2.93 6.99 6.94
N TYR A 305 2.37 5.97 6.29
CA TYR A 305 3.05 4.96 5.47
C TYR A 305 2.21 4.71 4.21
N SER A 306 2.83 4.14 3.20
CA SER A 306 2.18 3.57 2.02
C SER A 306 2.27 2.04 2.09
N ASN A 307 1.37 1.33 1.43
CA ASN A 307 1.50 -0.13 1.32
C ASN A 307 2.61 -0.47 0.32
N ASP A 308 3.25 -1.63 0.49
CA ASP A 308 4.20 -2.13 -0.51
C ASP A 308 3.47 -2.24 -1.87
N THR A 309 4.16 -1.86 -2.94
CA THR A 309 3.58 -1.96 -4.28
C THR A 309 4.70 -1.87 -5.31
N LYS A 310 4.51 -2.54 -6.43
CA LYS A 310 5.36 -2.41 -7.60
C LYS A 310 4.45 -2.38 -8.82
N SER A 311 4.54 -1.32 -9.59
CA SER A 311 3.74 -1.10 -10.77
C SER A 311 4.65 -1.04 -12.01
N LEU A 312 4.09 -1.38 -13.17
CA LEU A 312 4.82 -1.42 -14.45
C LEU A 312 5.25 -0.03 -14.93
N ASP A 313 4.59 1.03 -14.44
CA ASP A 313 4.99 2.43 -14.63
C ASP A 313 6.32 2.79 -13.95
N GLY A 314 6.92 1.87 -13.19
CA GLY A 314 8.17 2.08 -12.45
C GLY A 314 7.97 2.69 -11.07
N THR A 315 6.73 2.85 -10.62
CA THR A 315 6.40 3.24 -9.24
C THR A 315 6.54 2.03 -8.32
N GLU A 316 7.37 2.19 -7.28
CA GLU A 316 7.68 1.13 -6.32
C GLU A 316 7.74 1.71 -4.90
N VAL A 317 7.06 1.05 -3.97
CA VAL A 317 7.16 1.30 -2.53
C VAL A 317 7.62 0.02 -1.86
N THR A 318 8.66 0.14 -1.04
CA THR A 318 9.29 -1.00 -0.36
C THR A 318 9.61 -0.63 1.09
N HIS A 319 9.43 -1.58 2.01
CA HIS A 319 9.81 -1.40 3.41
C HIS A 319 10.99 -2.27 3.82
N LEU A 320 11.85 -1.71 4.68
CA LEU A 320 13.06 -2.36 5.16
C LEU A 320 13.19 -2.18 6.66
N LEU A 321 13.27 -3.29 7.39
CA LEU A 321 13.69 -3.33 8.78
C LEU A 321 15.21 -3.49 8.83
N THR A 322 15.90 -2.52 9.43
CA THR A 322 17.33 -2.65 9.72
C THR A 322 17.54 -2.78 11.22
N VAL A 323 18.31 -3.77 11.63
CA VAL A 323 18.74 -3.95 13.03
C VAL A 323 20.23 -3.70 13.11
N GLU A 324 20.63 -2.78 14.01
CA GLU A 324 22.01 -2.44 14.30
C GLU A 324 22.38 -2.90 15.71
N LEU A 325 23.44 -3.71 15.82
CA LEU A 325 23.94 -4.22 17.09
C LEU A 325 25.38 -3.75 17.28
N VAL A 326 25.64 -3.02 18.36
CA VAL A 326 26.95 -2.52 18.76
C VAL A 326 27.53 -3.46 19.80
N LEU A 327 28.68 -4.04 19.48
CA LEU A 327 29.43 -4.95 20.33
C LEU A 327 30.76 -4.32 20.73
N ILE A 328 31.18 -4.60 21.95
CA ILE A 328 32.47 -4.17 22.51
C ILE A 328 33.24 -5.42 22.92
N LYS A 329 34.51 -5.48 22.56
CA LYS A 329 35.42 -6.53 22.96
C LYS A 329 35.89 -6.30 24.40
N GLU A 330 35.73 -7.32 25.22
CA GLU A 330 36.23 -7.40 26.58
C GLU A 330 37.12 -8.64 26.73
N THR A 331 38.10 -8.56 27.62
CA THR A 331 39.03 -9.65 27.92
C THR A 331 39.07 -9.86 29.43
N PHE A 332 39.00 -11.11 29.87
CA PHE A 332 39.11 -11.46 31.29
C PHE A 332 39.95 -12.74 31.49
N PRO A 333 40.64 -12.87 32.64
CA PRO A 333 41.30 -14.12 33.03
C PRO A 333 40.27 -15.22 33.27
N GLU A 334 40.56 -16.45 32.85
CA GLU A 334 39.66 -17.61 32.94
C GLU A 334 39.12 -17.86 34.35
N ASP A 335 39.96 -17.65 35.37
CA ASP A 335 39.63 -17.87 36.78
C ASP A 335 38.89 -16.68 37.44
N SER A 336 38.71 -15.56 36.74
CA SER A 336 38.18 -14.32 37.34
C SER A 336 37.41 -13.45 36.33
N PRO A 337 36.16 -13.81 35.98
CA PRO A 337 35.32 -13.03 35.07
C PRO A 337 34.99 -11.62 35.57
N ASN A 338 35.15 -11.38 36.88
CA ASN A 338 34.96 -10.07 37.51
C ASN A 338 36.07 -9.05 37.17
N LEU A 339 37.18 -9.48 36.56
CA LEU A 339 38.31 -8.62 36.16
C LEU A 339 38.25 -8.24 34.67
N ALA A 340 37.05 -8.23 34.07
CA ALA A 340 36.89 -7.89 32.65
C ALA A 340 37.40 -6.47 32.33
N VAL A 341 38.37 -6.40 31.43
CA VAL A 341 38.92 -5.14 30.91
C VAL A 341 38.39 -4.91 29.49
N ARG A 342 37.86 -3.71 29.26
CA ARG A 342 37.45 -3.27 27.91
C ARG A 342 38.69 -2.99 27.08
N THR A 343 38.87 -3.75 26.01
CA THR A 343 40.04 -3.63 25.12
C THR A 343 39.87 -2.52 24.07
N GLY A 344 38.75 -1.79 24.08
CA GLY A 344 38.45 -0.69 23.14
C GLY A 344 38.05 -1.13 21.73
N GLY A 345 38.04 -2.43 21.43
CA GLY A 345 37.63 -2.96 20.13
C GLY A 345 36.11 -2.97 19.96
N GLY A 346 35.56 -2.02 19.19
CA GLY A 346 34.13 -1.98 18.85
C GLY A 346 33.81 -2.64 17.49
N ARG A 347 32.62 -3.24 17.38
CA ARG A 347 32.04 -3.72 16.12
C ARG A 347 30.57 -3.36 16.02
N ILE A 348 30.12 -3.06 14.81
CA ILE A 348 28.71 -2.80 14.52
C ILE A 348 28.24 -3.86 13.53
N LEU A 349 27.27 -4.67 13.93
CA LEU A 349 26.59 -5.63 13.06
C LEU A 349 25.33 -4.95 12.52
N ARG A 350 25.18 -4.90 11.19
CA ARG A 350 24.01 -4.37 10.51
C ARG A 350 23.29 -5.49 9.76
N LEU A 351 22.03 -5.68 10.09
CA LEU A 351 21.16 -6.70 9.53
C LEU A 351 20.02 -6.00 8.80
N HIS A 352 19.70 -6.44 7.59
CA HIS A 352 18.65 -5.84 6.75
C HIS A 352 17.63 -6.93 6.40
N TYR A 353 16.36 -6.65 6.68
CA TYR A 353 15.26 -7.56 6.43
C TYR A 353 14.18 -6.84 5.63
N ARG A 354 13.79 -7.44 4.50
CA ARG A 354 12.63 -6.96 3.73
C ARG A 354 11.37 -7.30 4.52
N VAL A 355 10.51 -6.32 4.71
CA VAL A 355 9.19 -6.50 5.32
C VAL A 355 8.14 -5.84 4.42
N ALA A 356 6.89 -6.27 4.52
CA ALA A 356 5.78 -5.70 3.78
C ALA A 356 4.77 -5.06 4.74
N MET A 357 4.32 -3.85 4.43
CA MET A 357 3.25 -3.17 5.16
C MET A 357 1.90 -3.55 4.55
N VAL A 358 0.95 -4.01 5.38
CA VAL A 358 -0.38 -4.44 4.94
C VAL A 358 -1.45 -3.89 5.89
N ASP A 359 -2.53 -3.35 5.34
CA ASP A 359 -3.71 -2.93 6.11
C ASP A 359 -4.65 -4.12 6.37
N ASP A 360 -5.15 -4.26 7.60
CA ASP A 360 -6.01 -5.39 8.07
C ASP A 360 -7.31 -5.59 7.26
N SER A 361 -7.74 -4.59 6.48
CA SER A 361 -8.81 -4.73 5.48
C SER A 361 -8.57 -5.81 4.41
N ILE A 362 -7.35 -6.34 4.31
CA ILE A 362 -6.95 -7.33 3.30
C ILE A 362 -7.13 -8.77 3.82
N THR A 363 -7.27 -8.98 5.13
CA THR A 363 -7.40 -10.32 5.74
C THR A 363 -8.87 -10.69 6.02
N GLY A 364 -9.76 -10.36 5.08
CA GLY A 364 -11.13 -10.89 5.08
C GLY A 364 -11.18 -12.21 4.29
N PRO A 365 -11.80 -13.29 4.81
CA PRO A 365 -12.08 -14.49 4.01
C PRO A 365 -13.17 -14.13 2.99
N GLY A 366 -12.77 -13.57 1.86
CA GLY A 366 -13.70 -13.02 0.88
C GLY A 366 -13.08 -12.12 -0.18
N CYS A 367 -11.75 -11.98 -0.24
CA CYS A 367 -11.09 -11.45 -1.43
C CYS A 367 -11.15 -12.52 -2.53
N VAL A 368 -12.34 -12.68 -3.12
CA VAL A 368 -12.51 -13.43 -4.34
C VAL A 368 -11.83 -12.59 -5.42
N ILE A 369 -10.63 -13.02 -5.84
CA ILE A 369 -10.19 -12.74 -7.20
C ILE A 369 -11.29 -13.37 -8.05
N GLU A 370 -12.20 -12.53 -8.57
CA GLU A 370 -13.29 -12.99 -9.42
C GLU A 370 -12.65 -13.43 -10.73
N ASN A 371 -12.19 -14.67 -10.76
CA ASN A 371 -11.68 -15.30 -11.95
C ASN A 371 -12.85 -15.36 -12.93
N LEU A 372 -12.74 -14.63 -14.04
CA LEU A 372 -13.62 -14.83 -15.17
C LEU A 372 -13.60 -16.32 -15.52
N PRO A 373 -14.75 -16.97 -15.77
CA PRO A 373 -14.78 -18.36 -16.13
C PRO A 373 -13.89 -18.59 -17.35
N SER A 374 -12.89 -19.46 -17.18
CA SER A 374 -12.04 -19.86 -18.29
C SER A 374 -12.85 -20.77 -19.20
N TYR A 375 -12.69 -20.65 -20.52
CA TYR A 375 -13.41 -21.49 -21.49
C TYR A 375 -13.08 -23.00 -21.37
N HIS A 376 -12.15 -23.38 -20.49
CA HIS A 376 -11.81 -24.76 -20.18
C HIS A 376 -12.76 -25.41 -19.16
N ASP A 377 -13.65 -24.65 -18.52
CA ASP A 377 -14.63 -25.15 -17.55
C ASP A 377 -15.98 -25.54 -18.18
N ILE A 378 -16.05 -25.66 -19.51
CA ILE A 378 -17.22 -26.17 -20.23
C ILE A 378 -16.96 -27.63 -20.62
N TRP A 379 -17.87 -28.50 -20.19
CA TRP A 379 -17.96 -29.94 -20.39
C TRP A 379 -17.55 -30.45 -21.80
N PRO A 380 -17.12 -31.73 -21.93
CA PRO A 380 -16.70 -32.31 -23.20
C PRO A 380 -17.81 -32.16 -24.26
N SER A 381 -17.36 -31.93 -25.49
CA SER A 381 -18.15 -31.68 -26.70
C SER A 381 -19.48 -32.43 -26.76
N PRO A 382 -20.56 -31.81 -27.30
CA PRO A 382 -21.84 -32.48 -27.45
C PRO A 382 -21.69 -33.77 -28.28
N PRO A 383 -22.50 -34.82 -27.99
CA PRO A 383 -22.38 -36.10 -28.69
C PRO A 383 -22.57 -35.91 -30.20
N SER A 384 -21.66 -36.50 -30.97
CA SER A 384 -21.76 -36.56 -32.43
C SER A 384 -23.06 -37.23 -32.84
N TYR A 385 -23.90 -36.51 -33.58
CA TYR A 385 -25.15 -37.02 -34.14
C TYR A 385 -24.89 -37.89 -35.38
#